data_AF-A0A6N8EXI9-F1
#
_entry.id   AF-A0A6N8EXI9-F1
#
_cell.length_a   1.000
_cell.length_b   1.000
_cell.length_c   1.000
_cell.angle_alpha   90.00
_cell.angle_beta   90.00
_cell.angle_gamma   90.00
#
_symmetry.space_group_name_H-M   'P 1'
#
loop_
_entity.id
_entity.type
_entity.pdbx_description
1 polymer ?
#
loop_
_entity_poly.entity_id
_entity_poly.type
_entity_poly.pdbx_seq_one_letter_code
_entity_poly.pdbx_strand_id
1 'polypeptide(L)'
;MTEQHKKSLNYVEFNEQLIARYQELLLRQVEGAYRKGEMEPDAYLNFLSVVCEADTRNGIYDHFEGVFGDLIDYHEERLQARILKGAEYIESIGPQHPKYAAAVRKYNALCEKLQEQQGRRRENGRGGRDRLRFRNAQ
;
A
#
# COMPACT_ATOMS: atom_id res chain seq x y z
N MET A 1 37.42 -29.72 -16.45
CA MET A 1 35.97 -29.95 -16.44
C MET A 1 35.44 -29.39 -15.14
N THR A 2 34.88 -28.19 -15.18
CA THR A 2 34.33 -27.49 -14.01
C THR A 2 32.86 -27.80 -13.91
N GLU A 3 32.50 -28.76 -13.05
CA GLU A 3 31.10 -28.96 -12.67
C GLU A 3 30.63 -27.75 -11.86
N GLN A 4 29.89 -26.86 -12.53
CA GLN A 4 29.03 -25.90 -11.87
C GLN A 4 27.91 -26.66 -11.18
N HIS A 5 28.08 -26.90 -9.88
CA HIS A 5 26.96 -27.23 -8.99
C HIS A 5 25.93 -26.10 -9.05
N LYS A 6 24.95 -26.22 -9.95
CA LYS A 6 23.64 -25.59 -9.83
C LYS A 6 22.97 -26.17 -8.59
N LYS A 7 23.33 -25.64 -7.41
CA LYS A 7 22.47 -25.72 -6.23
C LYS A 7 21.23 -24.88 -6.54
N SER A 8 20.23 -25.50 -7.15
CA SER A 8 18.85 -25.05 -6.98
C SER A 8 18.54 -25.23 -5.50
N LEU A 9 18.78 -24.17 -4.73
CA LEU A 9 18.27 -24.02 -3.38
C LEU A 9 16.74 -23.94 -3.50
N ASN A 10 16.10 -25.11 -3.48
CA ASN A 10 14.69 -25.22 -3.09
C ASN A 10 14.60 -24.78 -1.63
N TYR A 11 14.58 -23.47 -1.39
CA TYR A 11 14.32 -22.89 -0.09
C TYR A 11 12.81 -23.05 0.16
N VAL A 12 12.42 -24.18 0.75
CA VAL A 12 11.09 -24.33 1.33
C VAL A 12 11.07 -23.43 2.57
N GLU A 13 10.71 -22.17 2.36
CA GLU A 13 10.48 -21.23 3.45
C GLU A 13 9.33 -21.75 4.32
N PHE A 14 9.60 -21.91 5.62
CA PHE A 14 8.59 -22.28 6.61
C PHE A 14 7.60 -21.13 6.81
N ASN A 15 6.34 -21.46 7.10
CA ASN A 15 5.26 -20.48 7.25
C ASN A 15 5.58 -19.39 8.29
N GLU A 16 6.23 -19.74 9.40
CA GLU A 16 6.68 -18.78 10.41
C GLU A 16 7.67 -17.73 9.86
N GLN A 17 8.59 -18.16 8.99
CA GLN A 17 9.55 -17.26 8.35
C GLN A 17 8.86 -16.36 7.33
N LEU A 18 7.90 -16.91 6.59
CA LEU A 18 7.08 -16.15 5.64
C LEU A 18 6.27 -15.06 6.36
N ILE A 19 5.61 -15.43 7.46
CA ILE A 19 4.84 -14.50 8.32
C ILE A 19 5.77 -13.41 8.85
N ALA A 20 6.92 -13.78 9.44
CA ALA A 20 7.85 -12.83 10.01
C ALA A 20 8.35 -11.79 8.98
N ARG A 21 8.63 -12.23 7.75
CA ARG A 21 9.08 -11.32 6.67
C ARG A 21 7.98 -10.35 6.24
N TYR A 22 6.76 -10.81 6.05
CA TYR A 22 5.67 -9.92 5.68
C TYR A 22 5.30 -8.96 6.80
N GLN A 23 5.31 -9.44 8.05
CA GLN A 23 5.12 -8.59 9.23
C GLN A 23 6.20 -7.50 9.28
N GLU A 24 7.47 -7.86 9.08
CA GLU A 24 8.56 -6.87 9.06
C GLU A 24 8.38 -5.83 7.95
N LEU A 25 7.95 -6.25 6.75
CA LEU A 25 7.66 -5.32 5.66
C LEU A 25 6.50 -4.38 6.01
N LEU A 26 5.42 -4.90 6.59
CA LEU A 26 4.29 -4.10 7.05
C LEU A 26 4.73 -3.07 8.08
N LEU A 27 5.43 -3.51 9.13
CA LEU A 27 5.94 -2.66 10.20
C LEU A 27 6.82 -1.53 9.65
N ARG A 28 7.75 -1.82 8.74
CA ARG A 28 8.59 -0.80 8.11
C ARG A 28 7.78 0.27 7.37
N GLN A 29 6.73 -0.10 6.67
CA GLN A 29 5.86 0.86 5.97
C GLN A 29 5.05 1.70 6.94
N VAL A 30 4.44 1.05 7.93
CA VAL A 30 3.59 1.67 8.96
C VAL A 30 4.39 2.64 9.84
N GLU A 31 5.56 2.23 10.34
CA GLU A 31 6.48 3.10 11.08
C GLU A 31 6.97 4.28 10.22
N GLY A 32 7.31 4.00 8.95
CA GLY A 32 7.75 5.03 8.01
C GLY A 32 6.69 6.11 7.79
N ALA A 33 5.42 5.70 7.63
CA ALA A 33 4.29 6.61 7.47
C ALA A 33 4.03 7.41 8.76
N TYR A 34 4.06 6.75 9.92
CA TYR A 34 3.86 7.41 11.21
C TYR A 34 4.92 8.48 11.49
N ARG A 35 6.20 8.16 11.29
CA ARG A 35 7.31 9.12 11.50
C ARG A 35 7.23 10.35 10.59
N LYS A 36 6.65 10.22 9.40
CA LYS A 36 6.43 11.33 8.45
C LYS A 36 5.17 12.15 8.76
N GLY A 37 4.36 11.75 9.76
CA GLY A 37 3.06 12.35 10.04
C GLY A 37 2.01 12.03 8.97
N GLU A 38 2.21 10.99 8.18
CA GLU A 38 1.27 10.54 7.15
C GLU A 38 0.22 9.56 7.71
N MET A 39 0.45 9.04 8.92
CA MET A 39 -0.44 8.12 9.63
C MET A 39 -0.73 8.63 11.05
N GLU A 40 -1.99 8.56 11.45
CA GLU A 40 -2.46 8.95 12.79
C GLU A 40 -2.12 7.87 13.83
N PRO A 41 -1.96 8.21 15.13
CA PRO A 41 -1.60 7.25 16.17
C PRO A 41 -2.55 6.04 16.27
N ASP A 42 -3.86 6.25 16.18
CA ASP A 42 -4.84 5.17 16.30
C ASP A 42 -4.73 4.18 15.13
N ALA A 43 -4.56 4.70 13.92
CA ALA A 43 -4.34 3.87 12.73
C ALA A 43 -3.02 3.10 12.82
N TYR A 44 -1.96 3.74 13.33
CA TYR A 44 -0.68 3.10 13.58
C TYR A 44 -0.82 1.93 14.54
N LEU A 45 -1.49 2.12 15.69
CA LEU A 45 -1.74 1.05 16.66
C LEU A 45 -2.57 -0.10 16.08
N ASN A 46 -3.57 0.22 15.25
CA ASN A 46 -4.39 -0.80 14.56
C ASN A 46 -3.56 -1.66 13.61
N PHE A 47 -2.62 -1.09 12.86
CA PHE A 47 -1.73 -1.88 12.00
C PHE A 47 -0.69 -2.68 12.79
N LEU A 48 -0.24 -2.18 13.95
CA LEU A 48 0.69 -2.92 14.82
C LEU A 48 0.05 -4.14 15.48
N SER A 49 -1.26 -4.11 15.71
CA SER A 49 -1.98 -5.21 16.37
C SER A 49 -2.39 -6.33 15.41
N VAL A 50 -2.12 -6.20 14.11
CA VAL A 50 -2.41 -7.23 13.11
C VAL A 50 -1.55 -8.48 13.37
N VAL A 51 -2.21 -9.62 13.50
CA VAL A 51 -1.60 -10.94 13.69
C VAL A 51 -2.09 -11.90 12.61
N CYS A 52 -1.17 -12.64 12.00
CA CYS A 52 -1.49 -13.69 11.04
C CYS A 52 -1.64 -15.05 11.77
N GLU A 53 -2.86 -15.59 11.78
CA GLU A 53 -3.16 -16.92 12.35
C GLU A 53 -3.22 -18.03 11.29
N ALA A 54 -2.98 -17.70 10.02
CA ALA A 54 -3.04 -18.67 8.93
C ALA A 54 -1.91 -19.71 9.01
N ASP A 55 -2.29 -20.98 8.85
CA ASP A 55 -1.42 -22.16 8.90
C ASP A 55 -1.06 -22.71 7.51
N THR A 56 -1.70 -22.19 6.46
CA THR A 56 -1.38 -22.53 5.06
C THR A 56 -0.66 -21.38 4.37
N ARG A 57 0.22 -21.71 3.42
CA ARG A 57 0.97 -20.71 2.66
C ARG A 57 0.04 -19.76 1.89
N ASN A 58 -1.03 -20.28 1.31
CA ASN A 58 -2.04 -19.46 0.62
C ASN A 58 -2.77 -18.54 1.60
N GLY A 59 -3.20 -19.06 2.76
CA GLY A 59 -3.84 -18.23 3.78
C GLY A 59 -2.94 -17.10 4.30
N ILE A 60 -1.63 -17.34 4.41
CA ILE A 60 -0.65 -16.30 4.76
C ILE A 60 -0.58 -15.23 3.67
N TYR A 61 -0.51 -15.63 2.40
CA TYR A 61 -0.51 -14.68 1.29
C TYR A 61 -1.80 -13.85 1.26
N ASP A 62 -2.96 -14.50 1.36
CA ASP A 62 -4.26 -13.83 1.34
C ASP A 62 -4.41 -12.86 2.53
N HIS A 63 -3.95 -13.26 3.72
CA HIS A 63 -3.94 -12.40 4.90
C HIS A 63 -3.13 -11.12 4.66
N PHE A 64 -1.87 -11.24 4.24
CA PHE A 64 -1.03 -10.08 4.03
C PHE A 64 -1.44 -9.27 2.79
N GLU A 65 -1.97 -9.90 1.74
CA GLU A 65 -2.57 -9.17 0.61
C GLU A 65 -3.72 -8.27 1.09
N GLY A 66 -4.59 -8.78 1.96
CA GLY A 66 -5.65 -8.00 2.60
C GLY A 66 -5.09 -6.83 3.41
N VAL A 67 -4.14 -7.10 4.31
CA VAL A 67 -3.56 -6.08 5.20
C VAL A 67 -2.81 -4.99 4.42
N PHE A 68 -2.06 -5.34 3.36
CA PHE A 68 -1.44 -4.35 2.49
C PHE A 68 -2.48 -3.60 1.66
N GLY A 69 -3.58 -4.26 1.27
CA GLY A 69 -4.74 -3.62 0.68
C GLY A 69 -5.32 -2.51 1.58
N ASP A 70 -5.56 -2.83 2.84
CA ASP A 70 -6.07 -1.90 3.85
C ASP A 70 -5.11 -0.73 4.07
N LEU A 71 -3.80 -0.98 4.09
CA LEU A 71 -2.80 0.09 4.20
C LEU A 71 -2.81 1.03 2.99
N ILE A 72 -3.00 0.49 1.78
CA ILE A 72 -3.13 1.30 0.57
C ILE A 72 -4.42 2.13 0.63
N ASP A 73 -5.53 1.51 1.04
CA ASP A 73 -6.82 2.19 1.16
C ASP A 73 -6.76 3.34 2.17
N TYR A 74 -6.13 3.10 3.33
CA TYR A 74 -5.87 4.15 4.33
C TYR A 74 -5.15 5.37 3.72
N HIS A 75 -4.08 5.13 2.95
CA HIS A 75 -3.33 6.21 2.32
C HIS A 75 -4.11 6.93 1.21
N GLU A 76 -4.93 6.19 0.46
CA GLU A 76 -5.80 6.77 -0.58
C GLU A 76 -6.88 7.67 0.05
N GLU A 77 -7.57 7.20 1.09
CA GLU A 77 -8.57 7.99 1.83
C GLU A 77 -7.98 9.28 2.40
N ARG A 78 -6.78 9.18 2.99
CA ARG A 78 -6.06 10.36 3.51
C ARG A 78 -5.69 11.35 2.41
N LEU A 79 -5.29 10.85 1.24
CA LEU A 79 -5.01 11.71 0.09
C LEU A 79 -6.30 12.41 -0.40
N GLN A 80 -7.40 11.67 -0.52
CA GLN A 80 -8.70 12.23 -0.90
C GLN A 80 -9.17 13.30 0.09
N ALA A 81 -9.07 13.04 1.40
CA ALA A 81 -9.42 14.01 2.44
C ALA A 81 -8.58 15.31 2.33
N ARG A 82 -7.30 15.20 1.98
CA ARG A 82 -6.43 16.38 1.75
C ARG A 82 -6.83 17.14 0.48
N ILE A 83 -7.26 16.45 -0.56
CA ILE A 83 -7.77 17.07 -1.80
C ILE A 83 -9.03 17.87 -1.49
N LEU A 84 -10.00 17.27 -0.78
CA LEU A 84 -11.24 17.93 -0.38
C LEU A 84 -10.99 19.19 0.45
N LYS A 85 -10.17 19.08 1.50
CA LYS A 85 -9.75 20.24 2.31
C LYS A 85 -9.02 21.30 1.48
N GLY A 86 -8.23 20.87 0.49
CA GLY A 86 -7.55 21.78 -0.43
C GLY A 86 -8.53 22.57 -1.30
N ALA A 87 -9.58 21.92 -1.81
CA ALA A 87 -10.64 22.55 -2.57
C ALA A 87 -11.41 23.58 -1.73
N GLU A 88 -11.85 23.19 -0.52
CA GLU A 88 -12.52 24.08 0.45
C GLU A 88 -11.65 25.31 0.77
N TYR A 89 -10.35 25.11 0.98
CA TYR A 89 -9.43 26.22 1.23
C TYR A 89 -9.31 27.17 0.04
N ILE A 90 -9.21 26.64 -1.19
CA ILE A 90 -9.13 27.45 -2.41
C ILE A 90 -10.41 28.28 -2.61
N GLU A 91 -11.57 27.67 -2.36
CA GLU A 91 -12.87 28.34 -2.44
C GLU A 91 -12.98 29.47 -1.41
N SER A 92 -12.60 29.21 -0.16
CA SER A 92 -12.72 30.19 0.93
C SER A 92 -11.81 31.41 0.78
N ILE A 93 -10.62 31.28 0.21
CA ILE A 93 -9.72 32.43 0.01
C ILE A 93 -10.04 33.23 -1.25
N GLY A 94 -10.60 32.57 -2.28
CA GLY A 94 -10.94 33.18 -3.56
C GLY A 94 -9.74 33.61 -4.43
N PRO A 95 -10.00 33.93 -5.72
CA PRO A 95 -8.96 34.11 -6.74
C PRO A 95 -8.08 35.36 -6.55
N GLN A 96 -8.56 36.36 -5.81
CA GLN A 96 -7.80 37.59 -5.55
C GLN A 96 -6.79 37.43 -4.40
N HIS A 97 -6.85 36.34 -3.64
CA HIS A 97 -5.98 36.15 -2.50
C HIS A 97 -4.52 35.87 -2.95
N PRO A 98 -3.50 36.49 -2.32
CA PRO A 98 -2.09 36.33 -2.73
C PRO A 98 -1.60 34.87 -2.76
N LYS A 99 -2.19 33.99 -1.94
CA LYS A 99 -1.84 32.56 -1.88
C LYS A 99 -2.64 31.67 -2.85
N TYR A 100 -3.62 32.21 -3.57
CA TYR A 100 -4.53 31.41 -4.42
C TYR A 100 -3.78 30.55 -5.43
N ALA A 101 -2.89 31.14 -6.23
CA ALA A 101 -2.11 30.40 -7.23
C ALA A 101 -1.26 29.29 -6.61
N ALA A 102 -0.68 29.53 -5.43
CA ALA A 102 0.10 28.53 -4.71
C ALA A 102 -0.78 27.38 -4.16
N ALA A 103 -1.98 27.70 -3.68
CA ALA A 103 -2.94 26.71 -3.21
C ALA A 103 -3.44 25.81 -4.35
N VAL A 104 -3.81 26.41 -5.50
CA VAL A 104 -4.23 25.67 -6.71
C VAL A 104 -3.12 24.73 -7.20
N ARG A 105 -1.86 25.18 -7.25
CA ARG A 105 -0.74 24.30 -7.61
C ARG A 105 -0.60 23.09 -6.69
N LYS A 106 -0.72 23.30 -5.37
CA LYS A 106 -0.68 22.21 -4.38
C LYS A 106 -1.85 21.24 -4.56
N TYR A 107 -3.05 21.76 -4.79
CA TYR A 107 -4.23 20.96 -5.06
C TYR A 107 -4.05 20.08 -6.30
N ASN A 108 -3.60 20.66 -7.41
CA ASN A 108 -3.36 19.91 -8.66
C ASN A 108 -2.34 18.77 -8.45
N ALA A 109 -1.24 19.03 -7.74
CA ALA A 109 -0.26 18.00 -7.42
C ALA A 109 -0.83 16.84 -6.57
N LEU A 110 -1.79 17.12 -5.68
CA LEU A 110 -2.49 16.07 -4.93
C LEU A 110 -3.41 15.26 -5.85
N CYS A 111 -4.13 15.91 -6.77
CA CYS A 111 -4.97 15.24 -7.75
C CYS A 111 -4.16 14.35 -8.70
N GLU A 112 -3.01 14.83 -9.18
CA GLU A 112 -2.08 14.05 -10.02
C GLU A 112 -1.60 12.81 -9.27
N LYS A 113 -1.19 12.96 -8.01
CA LYS A 113 -0.78 11.83 -7.16
C LYS A 113 -1.90 10.78 -7.01
N LEU A 114 -3.15 11.22 -6.85
CA LEU A 114 -4.29 10.30 -6.76
C LEU A 114 -4.52 9.56 -8.09
N GLN A 115 -4.43 10.26 -9.22
CA GLN A 115 -4.55 9.65 -10.55
C GLN A 115 -3.45 8.60 -10.80
N GLU A 116 -2.21 8.88 -10.42
CA GLU A 116 -1.10 7.92 -10.51
C GLU A 116 -1.36 6.66 -9.67
N GLN A 117 -1.83 6.83 -8.43
CA GLN A 117 -2.16 5.70 -7.54
C GLN A 117 -3.28 4.83 -8.13
N GLN A 118 -4.35 5.46 -8.64
CA GLN A 118 -5.47 4.75 -9.27
C GLN A 118 -5.06 4.08 -10.59
N GLY A 119 -4.16 4.69 -11.37
CA GLY A 119 -3.58 4.10 -12.57
C GLY A 119 -2.86 2.79 -12.27
N ARG A 120 -1.97 2.80 -11.27
CA ARG A 120 -1.24 1.59 -10.83
C ARG A 120 -2.17 0.49 -10.32
N ARG A 121 -3.23 0.84 -9.59
CA ARG A 121 -4.26 -0.14 -9.16
C ARG A 121 -4.97 -0.79 -10.34
N ARG A 122 -5.33 -0.02 -11.38
CA ARG A 122 -6.00 -0.55 -12.57
C ARG A 122 -5.10 -1.48 -13.38
N GLU A 123 -3.81 -1.16 -13.47
CA GLU A 123 -2.81 -2.01 -14.13
C GLU A 123 -2.59 -3.32 -13.36
N ASN A 124 -2.45 -3.25 -12.05
CA ASN A 124 -2.25 -4.43 -11.19
C ASN A 124 -3.52 -5.30 -11.08
N GLY A 125 -4.70 -4.69 -11.05
CA GLY A 125 -6.00 -5.39 -10.99
C GLY A 125 -6.34 -6.17 -12.27
N ARG A 126 -5.78 -5.79 -13.43
CA ARG A 126 -5.89 -6.55 -14.68
C ARG A 126 -4.96 -7.78 -14.73
N GLY A 127 -3.89 -7.81 -13.93
CA GLY A 127 -2.95 -8.94 -13.87
C GLY A 127 -3.26 -9.99 -12.78
N GLY A 128 -4.03 -9.62 -11.75
CA GLY A 128 -4.34 -10.50 -10.61
C GLY A 128 -5.46 -11.52 -10.87
N ARG A 129 -6.54 -11.12 -11.57
CA ARG A 129 -7.70 -12.01 -11.81
C ARG A 129 -7.42 -13.16 -12.77
N ASP A 130 -6.50 -12.99 -13.72
CA ASP A 130 -6.15 -14.06 -14.66
C ASP A 130 -5.17 -15.08 -14.07
N ARG A 131 -4.32 -14.69 -13.09
CA ARG A 131 -3.40 -15.64 -12.45
C ARG A 131 -4.08 -16.63 -11.51
N LEU A 132 -5.24 -16.28 -10.94
CA LEU A 132 -6.05 -17.17 -10.10
C LEU A 132 -6.88 -18.18 -10.92
N ARG A 133 -7.12 -17.94 -12.21
CA ARG A 133 -7.84 -18.89 -13.08
C ARG A 133 -6.94 -19.97 -13.69
N PHE A 134 -5.64 -19.73 -13.82
CA PHE A 134 -4.70 -20.70 -14.39
C PHE A 134 -4.05 -21.65 -13.37
N ARG A 135 -4.25 -21.46 -12.06
CA ARG A 135 -3.65 -22.31 -11.02
C ARG A 135 -4.54 -23.45 -10.51
N ASN A 136 -5.82 -23.50 -10.90
CA ASN A 136 -6.75 -24.58 -10.56
C ASN A 136 -6.96 -25.59 -11.72
N ALA A 137 -6.02 -25.68 -12.65
CA ALA A 137 -6.11 -26.55 -13.83
C ALA A 137 -4.87 -27.44 -14.06
N GLN A 138 -4.11 -27.77 -13.00
CA GLN A 138 -3.07 -28.80 -13.04
C GLN A 138 -3.13 -29.67 -11.79
#